data_AF-A0A480JIQ8-F1
#
_entry.id   AF-A0A480JIQ8-F1
#
_cell.length_a   1.000
_cell.length_b   1.000
_cell.length_c   1.000
_cell.angle_alpha   90.00
_cell.angle_beta   90.00
_cell.angle_gamma   90.00
#
_symmetry.space_group_name_H-M   'P 1'
#
loop_
_entity.id
_entity.type
_entity.pdbx_description
1 polymer ?
#
loop_
_entity_poly.entity_id
_entity_poly.type
_entity_poly.pdbx_seq_one_letter_code
_entity_poly.pdbx_strand_id
1 'polypeptide(L)'
;MSAFLKHLETEDNIKVWFNNKGWHALVSFLNVAHNAVLRASLREASSPEEHGITVISQPLNLTKEQLSEITVLTTSVDAAVAICVIFAMSFIPASFVLYLIQERVSQAKHLQFVSGVSPTTYWLTSFLWDMMNYAVSAALVVSIFVGFQKKAYTSPDNLPALVALLLLYGWAVIPMMYPASFLFDVPSTAYVALACANLFIGINSSAITFVLELFENNQTLLRFNAMLRKLLIIFPHFCLGRGLIDLALSQAVTDVYARFGEEHSSSPFQWELIGKNLAAMAAEGVVYFLLTLLIQHQFFFRRWTTEPATEPIDNEDDDVAEERQRIIGGGTKTDILRLNELTKIYPGASSPAVDRLCVGVRPGECFGLLGVNGAGKTTTFKMLTGDTTVTSGDATVAGKSILTNIADVHQSMGYCPQFDAIDDLLTGREHLHLYARLRGVPAEEIKRVKHGRGAHSGVCKP
;
A
#
# COMPACT_ATOMS: atom_id res chain seq x y z
N MET A 1 -50.90 -9.12 -72.53
CA MET A 1 -51.19 -9.52 -71.14
C MET A 1 -51.02 -11.02 -70.91
N SER A 2 -51.38 -11.93 -71.84
CA SER A 2 -51.27 -13.39 -71.61
C SER A 2 -49.85 -13.98 -71.59
N ALA A 3 -48.88 -13.41 -72.32
CA ALA A 3 -47.49 -13.92 -72.30
C ALA A 3 -46.78 -13.66 -70.96
N PHE A 4 -47.11 -12.56 -70.27
CA PHE A 4 -46.59 -12.23 -68.95
C PHE A 4 -47.17 -13.14 -67.87
N LEU A 5 -48.47 -13.47 -67.97
CA LEU A 5 -49.14 -14.44 -67.07
C LEU A 5 -48.56 -15.84 -67.19
N LYS A 6 -48.11 -16.24 -68.39
CA LYS A 6 -47.44 -17.53 -68.61
C LYS A 6 -46.08 -17.68 -67.91
N HIS A 7 -45.46 -16.57 -67.48
CA HIS A 7 -44.21 -16.56 -66.70
C HIS A 7 -44.47 -16.42 -65.19
N LEU A 8 -45.73 -16.29 -64.77
CA LEU A 8 -46.15 -16.23 -63.37
C LEU A 8 -46.66 -17.59 -62.85
N GLU A 9 -46.85 -18.58 -63.72
CA GLU A 9 -47.20 -19.95 -63.35
C GLU A 9 -45.92 -20.75 -63.04
N THR A 10 -45.73 -21.12 -61.78
CA THR A 10 -44.74 -22.13 -61.37
C THR A 10 -45.38 -23.52 -61.45
N GLU A 11 -44.90 -24.38 -62.35
CA GLU A 11 -45.41 -25.76 -62.51
C GLU A 11 -45.11 -26.63 -61.29
N ASP A 12 -43.90 -26.53 -60.72
CA ASP A 12 -43.48 -27.26 -59.52
C ASP A 12 -42.92 -26.31 -58.45
N ASN A 13 -43.24 -26.57 -57.17
CA ASN A 13 -42.71 -25.80 -56.04
C ASN A 13 -42.05 -26.70 -54.98
N ILE A 14 -40.94 -26.22 -54.41
CA ILE A 14 -40.25 -26.90 -53.31
C ILE A 14 -40.39 -26.03 -52.06
N LYS A 15 -40.90 -26.62 -50.99
CA LYS A 15 -41.03 -25.97 -49.68
C LYS A 15 -40.00 -26.54 -48.72
N VAL A 16 -39.05 -25.70 -48.31
CA VAL A 16 -38.03 -26.06 -47.33
C VAL A 16 -38.54 -25.74 -45.93
N TRP A 17 -38.77 -26.78 -45.13
CA TRP A 17 -39.05 -26.63 -43.71
C TRP A 17 -37.73 -26.67 -42.95
N PHE A 18 -37.37 -25.56 -42.30
CA PHE A 18 -36.16 -25.46 -41.51
C PHE A 18 -36.50 -25.03 -40.08
N ASN A 19 -35.61 -25.38 -39.15
CA ASN A 19 -35.72 -24.95 -37.77
C ASN A 19 -34.94 -23.65 -37.55
N ASN A 20 -35.64 -22.58 -37.17
CA ASN A 20 -35.02 -21.27 -36.95
C ASN A 20 -34.18 -21.18 -35.65
N LYS A 21 -34.05 -22.26 -34.88
CA LYS A 21 -33.10 -22.33 -33.76
C LYS A 21 -31.63 -22.34 -34.21
N GLY A 22 -31.35 -22.81 -35.42
CA GLY A 22 -30.00 -22.80 -35.97
C GLY A 22 -29.75 -21.56 -36.83
N TRP A 23 -28.74 -20.76 -36.49
CA TRP A 23 -28.40 -19.51 -37.17
C TRP A 23 -28.17 -19.66 -38.68
N HIS A 24 -27.57 -20.79 -39.11
CA HIS A 24 -27.32 -21.10 -40.52
C HIS A 24 -28.32 -22.10 -41.12
N ALA A 25 -29.37 -22.48 -40.39
CA ALA A 25 -30.28 -23.56 -40.80
C ALA A 25 -30.98 -23.24 -42.13
N LEU A 26 -31.53 -22.03 -42.28
CA LEU A 26 -32.22 -21.60 -43.50
C LEU A 26 -31.34 -21.79 -44.74
N VAL A 27 -30.13 -21.24 -44.72
CA VAL A 27 -29.21 -21.26 -45.87
C VAL A 27 -28.72 -22.67 -46.16
N SER A 28 -28.47 -23.47 -45.12
CA SER A 28 -28.06 -24.87 -45.24
C SER A 28 -29.12 -25.73 -45.92
N PHE A 29 -30.36 -25.69 -45.45
CA PHE A 29 -31.45 -26.50 -46.03
C PHE A 29 -31.85 -26.02 -47.42
N LEU A 30 -31.74 -24.72 -47.69
CA LEU A 30 -31.94 -24.18 -49.03
C LEU A 30 -30.86 -24.68 -50.00
N ASN A 31 -29.59 -24.73 -49.58
CA ASN A 31 -28.52 -25.30 -50.41
C ASN A 31 -28.74 -26.79 -50.70
N VAL A 32 -29.24 -27.56 -49.73
CA VAL A 32 -29.60 -28.97 -49.94
C VAL A 32 -30.72 -29.10 -50.98
N ALA A 33 -31.76 -28.27 -50.87
CA ALA A 33 -32.86 -28.27 -51.84
C ALA A 33 -32.38 -27.92 -53.26
N HIS A 34 -31.52 -26.90 -53.41
CA HIS A 34 -30.95 -26.56 -54.71
C HIS A 34 -30.04 -27.65 -55.28
N ASN A 35 -29.29 -28.35 -54.43
CA ASN A 35 -28.52 -29.53 -54.85
C ASN A 35 -29.42 -30.68 -55.32
N ALA A 36 -30.56 -30.88 -54.67
CA ALA A 36 -31.55 -31.88 -55.10
C ALA A 36 -32.15 -31.53 -56.47
N VAL A 37 -32.50 -30.26 -56.70
CA VAL A 37 -32.97 -29.77 -58.01
C VAL A 37 -31.91 -29.95 -59.08
N LEU A 38 -30.67 -29.53 -58.81
CA LEU A 38 -29.55 -29.67 -59.75
C LEU A 38 -29.39 -31.12 -60.20
N ARG A 39 -29.38 -32.07 -59.25
CA ARG A 39 -29.20 -33.49 -59.52
C ARG A 39 -30.38 -34.10 -60.27
N ALA A 40 -31.61 -33.62 -60.02
CA ALA A 40 -32.81 -34.08 -60.71
C ALA A 40 -32.89 -33.58 -62.17
N SER A 41 -32.27 -32.45 -62.49
CA SER A 41 -32.27 -31.87 -63.84
C SER A 41 -31.12 -32.34 -64.74
N LEU A 42 -30.24 -33.23 -64.26
CA LEU A 42 -29.15 -33.79 -65.07
C LEU A 42 -29.67 -34.77 -66.13
N ARG A 43 -28.99 -34.84 -67.29
CA ARG A 43 -29.29 -35.84 -68.33
C ARG A 43 -28.84 -37.23 -67.86
N GLU A 44 -29.59 -38.27 -68.23
CA GLU A 44 -29.42 -39.67 -67.79
C GLU A 44 -28.00 -40.25 -67.93
N ALA A 45 -27.14 -39.67 -68.78
CA ALA A 45 -25.76 -40.10 -68.97
C ALA A 45 -24.74 -39.53 -67.95
N SER A 46 -25.16 -38.67 -67.01
CA SER A 46 -24.28 -37.96 -66.06
C SER A 46 -24.42 -38.55 -64.66
N SER A 47 -23.31 -38.76 -63.93
CA SER A 47 -23.31 -39.20 -62.54
C SER A 47 -23.77 -38.07 -61.60
N PRO A 48 -24.88 -38.24 -60.85
CA PRO A 48 -25.38 -37.20 -59.93
C PRO A 48 -24.47 -36.93 -58.74
N GLU A 49 -23.60 -37.88 -58.39
CA GLU A 49 -22.68 -37.79 -57.25
C GLU A 49 -21.52 -36.82 -57.49
N GLU A 50 -21.14 -36.60 -58.75
CA GLU A 50 -20.04 -35.71 -59.14
C GLU A 50 -20.46 -34.24 -59.20
N HIS A 51 -21.77 -33.96 -59.11
CA HIS A 51 -22.33 -32.62 -59.25
C HIS A 51 -22.90 -32.13 -57.92
N GLY A 52 -22.42 -30.97 -57.47
CA GLY A 52 -22.87 -30.32 -56.25
C GLY A 52 -22.49 -28.84 -56.19
N ILE A 53 -23.34 -28.05 -55.57
CA ILE A 53 -23.14 -26.64 -55.26
C ILE A 53 -22.86 -26.52 -53.76
N THR A 54 -21.72 -25.93 -53.42
CA THR A 54 -21.38 -25.57 -52.04
C THR A 54 -21.54 -24.07 -51.85
N VAL A 55 -22.34 -23.68 -50.85
CA VAL A 55 -22.48 -22.27 -50.46
C VAL A 55 -21.64 -22.02 -49.22
N ILE A 56 -20.72 -21.07 -49.31
CA ILE A 56 -19.87 -20.64 -48.20
C ILE A 56 -20.31 -19.24 -47.79
N SER A 57 -20.77 -19.09 -46.54
CA SER A 57 -21.07 -17.77 -45.97
C SER A 57 -19.77 -17.21 -45.40
N GLN A 58 -19.14 -16.31 -46.15
CA GLN A 58 -17.97 -15.55 -45.68
C GLN A 58 -18.40 -14.11 -45.44
N PRO A 59 -18.44 -13.63 -44.18
CA PRO A 59 -18.76 -12.25 -43.87
C PRO A 59 -17.76 -11.29 -44.54
N LEU A 60 -18.26 -10.12 -44.94
CA LEU A 60 -17.39 -9.03 -45.38
C LEU A 60 -16.55 -8.51 -44.20
N ASN A 61 -15.42 -7.90 -44.50
CA ASN A 61 -14.62 -7.21 -43.48
C ASN A 61 -15.46 -6.10 -42.84
N LEU A 62 -15.34 -5.98 -41.51
CA LEU A 62 -16.10 -5.02 -40.70
C LEU A 62 -15.81 -3.58 -41.14
N THR A 63 -16.83 -2.73 -41.08
CA THR A 63 -16.65 -1.28 -41.28
C THR A 63 -15.96 -0.64 -40.08
N LYS A 64 -15.43 0.57 -40.23
CA LYS A 64 -14.79 1.34 -39.14
C LYS A 64 -15.71 1.49 -37.92
N GLU A 65 -17.00 1.70 -38.14
CA GLU A 65 -18.01 1.86 -37.09
C GLU A 65 -18.25 0.56 -36.31
N GLN A 66 -18.40 -0.56 -37.01
CA GLN A 66 -18.57 -1.88 -36.37
C GLN A 66 -17.30 -2.32 -35.61
N LEU A 67 -16.13 -1.96 -36.14
CA LEU A 67 -14.86 -2.23 -35.49
C LEU A 67 -14.69 -1.40 -34.21
N SER A 68 -15.10 -0.13 -34.24
CA SER A 68 -15.17 0.74 -33.05
C SER A 68 -16.06 0.12 -31.96
N GLU A 69 -17.25 -0.38 -32.33
CA GLU A 69 -18.17 -1.01 -31.38
C GLU A 69 -17.58 -2.28 -30.72
N ILE A 70 -16.95 -3.15 -31.52
CA ILE A 70 -16.27 -4.35 -30.99
C ILE A 70 -15.08 -3.96 -30.10
N THR A 71 -14.35 -2.90 -30.46
CA THR A 71 -13.21 -2.39 -29.69
C THR A 71 -13.66 -1.88 -28.33
N VAL A 72 -14.79 -1.17 -28.26
CA VAL A 72 -15.40 -0.73 -26.99
C VAL A 72 -15.78 -1.94 -26.13
N LEU A 73 -16.38 -2.98 -26.73
CA LEU A 73 -16.76 -4.18 -26.01
C LEU A 73 -15.54 -4.93 -25.45
N THR A 74 -14.48 -5.14 -26.23
CA THR A 74 -13.26 -5.82 -25.76
C THR A 74 -12.52 -4.99 -24.70
N THR A 75 -12.46 -3.67 -24.87
CA THR A 75 -11.85 -2.76 -23.90
C THR A 75 -12.60 -2.77 -22.58
N SER A 76 -13.93 -2.93 -22.58
CA SER A 76 -14.71 -3.06 -21.34
C SER A 76 -14.35 -4.30 -20.53
N VAL A 77 -14.07 -5.43 -21.19
CA VAL A 77 -13.61 -6.67 -20.54
C VAL A 77 -12.20 -6.50 -19.97
N ASP A 78 -11.33 -5.78 -20.68
CA ASP A 78 -9.97 -5.50 -20.21
C ASP A 78 -9.95 -4.52 -19.04
N ALA A 79 -10.82 -3.50 -19.07
CA ALA A 79 -11.04 -2.60 -17.94
C ALA A 79 -11.57 -3.34 -16.70
N ALA A 80 -12.46 -4.33 -16.87
CA ALA A 80 -12.92 -5.17 -15.77
C ALA A 80 -11.78 -5.97 -15.14
N VAL A 81 -10.86 -6.52 -15.95
CA VAL A 81 -9.65 -7.20 -15.44
C VAL A 81 -8.74 -6.22 -14.69
N ALA A 82 -8.57 -4.99 -15.19
CA ALA A 82 -7.82 -3.95 -14.50
C ALA A 82 -8.43 -3.65 -13.11
N ILE A 83 -9.76 -3.53 -13.01
CA ILE A 83 -10.46 -3.32 -11.73
C ILE A 83 -10.22 -4.49 -10.76
N CYS A 84 -10.24 -5.74 -11.23
CA CYS A 84 -9.92 -6.91 -10.41
C CYS A 84 -8.46 -6.87 -9.89
N VAL A 85 -7.51 -6.40 -10.70
CA VAL A 85 -6.12 -6.21 -10.24
C VAL A 85 -6.05 -5.13 -9.17
N ILE A 86 -6.71 -3.98 -9.37
CA ILE A 86 -6.78 -2.92 -8.34
C ILE A 86 -7.31 -3.50 -7.03
N PHE A 87 -8.41 -4.27 -7.09
CA PHE A 87 -8.97 -4.95 -5.93
C PHE A 87 -7.92 -5.79 -5.21
N ALA A 88 -7.23 -6.70 -5.91
CA ALA A 88 -6.22 -7.56 -5.32
C ALA A 88 -5.05 -6.76 -4.71
N MET A 89 -4.58 -5.75 -5.43
CA MET A 89 -3.44 -4.93 -5.02
C MET A 89 -3.78 -3.97 -3.86
N SER A 90 -5.05 -3.68 -3.61
CA SER A 90 -5.49 -2.81 -2.50
C SER A 90 -5.25 -3.39 -1.10
N PHE A 91 -5.24 -4.73 -0.98
CA PHE A 91 -5.12 -5.42 0.31
C PHE A 91 -3.67 -5.58 0.77
N ILE A 92 -2.73 -5.74 -0.16
CA ILE A 92 -1.33 -6.04 0.17
C ILE A 92 -0.69 -4.93 1.02
N PRO A 93 -0.76 -3.63 0.63
CA PRO A 93 -0.14 -2.56 1.42
C PRO A 93 -0.81 -2.37 2.79
N ALA A 94 -2.12 -2.60 2.88
CA ALA A 94 -2.85 -2.52 4.15
C ALA A 94 -2.37 -3.59 5.15
N SER A 95 -1.94 -4.76 4.66
CA SER A 95 -1.42 -5.84 5.52
C SER A 95 -0.13 -5.46 6.26
N PHE A 96 0.75 -4.67 5.64
CA PHE A 96 2.01 -4.22 6.26
C PHE A 96 1.76 -3.26 7.43
N VAL A 97 0.71 -2.44 7.34
CA VAL A 97 0.32 -1.51 8.41
C VAL A 97 -0.09 -2.25 9.68
N LEU A 98 -0.67 -3.46 9.55
CA LEU A 98 -1.07 -4.26 10.71
C LEU A 98 0.12 -4.53 11.63
N TYR A 99 1.25 -4.97 11.06
CA TYR A 99 2.46 -5.25 11.84
C TYR A 99 3.01 -3.98 12.50
N LEU A 100 3.06 -2.86 11.78
CA LEU A 100 3.54 -1.58 12.32
C LEU A 100 2.69 -1.09 13.51
N ILE A 101 1.36 -1.25 13.44
CA ILE A 101 0.48 -0.87 14.56
C ILE A 101 0.67 -1.85 15.72
N GLN A 102 0.76 -3.15 15.45
CA GLN A 102 1.01 -4.15 16.50
C GLN A 102 2.32 -3.88 17.23
N GLU A 103 3.39 -3.53 16.52
CA GLU A 103 4.71 -3.20 17.08
C GLU A 103 4.68 -1.92 17.92
N ARG A 104 3.89 -0.93 17.50
CA ARG A 104 3.67 0.31 18.26
C ARG A 104 2.85 0.07 19.53
N VAL A 105 1.76 -0.67 19.43
CA VAL A 105 0.83 -0.93 20.54
C VAL A 105 1.48 -1.83 21.60
N SER A 106 2.25 -2.84 21.18
CA SER A 106 3.04 -3.70 22.07
C SER A 106 4.25 -3.00 22.70
N GLN A 107 4.54 -1.75 22.35
CA GLN A 107 5.73 -1.00 22.78
C GLN A 107 7.07 -1.62 22.32
N ALA A 108 7.05 -2.64 21.46
CA ALA A 108 8.26 -3.23 20.89
C ALA A 108 9.06 -2.21 20.06
N LYS A 109 8.36 -1.34 19.31
CA LYS A 109 8.98 -0.23 18.55
C LYS A 109 9.74 0.72 19.46
N HIS A 110 9.17 1.09 20.61
CA HIS A 110 9.83 1.93 21.60
C HIS A 110 11.07 1.24 22.18
N LEU A 111 10.94 -0.05 22.50
CA LEU A 111 12.06 -0.84 23.02
C LEU A 111 13.22 -0.96 22.02
N GLN A 112 12.94 -1.02 20.72
CA GLN A 112 13.98 -0.98 19.68
C GLN A 112 14.69 0.38 19.63
N PHE A 113 13.97 1.48 19.76
CA PHE A 113 14.58 2.82 19.84
C PHE A 113 15.44 2.99 21.08
N VAL A 114 14.93 2.57 22.25
CA VAL A 114 15.72 2.55 23.50
C VAL A 114 16.94 1.62 23.40
N SER A 115 16.91 0.66 22.49
CA SER A 115 18.05 -0.22 22.21
C SER A 115 19.09 0.36 21.25
N GLY A 116 18.92 1.62 20.83
CA GLY A 116 19.88 2.36 20.02
C GLY A 116 19.57 2.39 18.52
N VAL A 117 18.40 1.90 18.09
CA VAL A 117 17.97 1.99 16.68
C VAL A 117 17.57 3.42 16.35
N SER A 118 18.18 3.99 15.31
CA SER A 118 17.74 5.31 14.83
C SER A 118 16.39 5.22 14.11
N PRO A 119 15.52 6.24 14.23
CA PRO A 119 14.21 6.21 13.55
C PRO A 119 14.32 6.09 12.02
N THR A 120 15.34 6.67 11.41
CA THR A 120 15.58 6.58 9.96
C THR A 120 15.98 5.17 9.55
N THR A 121 16.84 4.49 10.33
CA THR A 121 17.20 3.09 10.08
C THR A 121 15.99 2.18 10.21
N TYR A 122 15.14 2.39 11.21
CA TYR A 122 13.91 1.63 11.39
C TYR A 122 13.00 1.74 10.15
N TRP A 123 12.61 2.95 9.76
CA TRP A 123 11.70 3.16 8.64
C TRP A 123 12.28 2.71 7.29
N LEU A 124 13.59 2.90 7.07
CA LEU A 124 14.24 2.40 5.86
C LEU A 124 14.24 0.87 5.81
N THR A 125 14.53 0.22 6.93
CA THR A 125 14.55 -1.26 7.00
C THR A 125 13.15 -1.83 6.81
N SER A 126 12.14 -1.24 7.46
CA SER A 126 10.73 -1.61 7.26
C SER A 126 10.30 -1.44 5.81
N PHE A 127 10.65 -0.29 5.18
CA PHE A 127 10.32 -0.04 3.79
C PHE A 127 10.99 -1.02 2.83
N LEU A 128 12.28 -1.33 3.01
CA LEU A 128 12.97 -2.30 2.17
C LEU A 128 12.37 -3.70 2.33
N TRP A 129 12.01 -4.10 3.56
CA TRP A 129 11.37 -5.37 3.81
C TRP A 129 9.98 -5.46 3.18
N ASP A 130 9.15 -4.43 3.35
CA ASP A 130 7.82 -4.37 2.75
C ASP A 130 7.89 -4.37 1.23
N MET A 131 8.84 -3.64 0.65
CA MET A 131 9.08 -3.62 -0.81
C MET A 131 9.52 -4.99 -1.33
N MET A 132 10.39 -5.71 -0.60
CA MET A 132 10.79 -7.07 -0.97
C MET A 132 9.60 -8.04 -0.97
N ASN A 133 8.76 -8.00 0.07
CA ASN A 133 7.56 -8.83 0.15
C ASN A 133 6.54 -8.47 -0.94
N TYR A 134 6.36 -7.17 -1.17
CA TYR A 134 5.50 -6.66 -2.22
C TYR A 134 5.96 -7.10 -3.63
N ALA A 135 7.27 -7.09 -3.89
CA ALA A 135 7.83 -7.51 -5.17
C ALA A 135 7.48 -8.98 -5.50
N VAL A 136 7.37 -9.85 -4.50
CA VAL A 136 6.90 -11.24 -4.69
C VAL A 136 5.46 -11.25 -5.21
N SER A 137 4.56 -10.50 -4.56
CA SER A 137 3.16 -10.39 -4.99
C SER A 137 3.02 -9.77 -6.38
N ALA A 138 3.80 -8.72 -6.68
CA ALA A 138 3.83 -8.12 -8.02
C ALA A 138 4.31 -9.10 -9.09
N ALA A 139 5.37 -9.88 -8.80
CA ALA A 139 5.88 -10.91 -9.70
C ALA A 139 4.86 -12.03 -9.96
N LEU A 140 4.06 -12.40 -8.95
CA LEU A 140 2.96 -13.35 -9.13
C LEU A 140 1.88 -12.80 -10.07
N VAL A 141 1.48 -11.53 -9.92
CA VAL A 141 0.53 -10.88 -10.82
C VAL A 141 1.05 -10.85 -12.26
N VAL A 142 2.32 -10.49 -12.46
CA VAL A 142 2.94 -10.51 -13.80
C VAL A 142 2.98 -11.93 -14.38
N SER A 143 3.33 -12.92 -13.56
CA SER A 143 3.37 -14.34 -13.96
C SER A 143 1.99 -14.84 -14.39
N ILE A 144 0.92 -14.40 -13.71
CA ILE A 144 -0.47 -14.70 -14.10
C ILE A 144 -0.76 -14.13 -15.48
N PHE A 145 -0.45 -12.85 -15.73
CA PHE A 145 -0.67 -12.24 -17.04
C PHE A 145 0.08 -12.97 -18.16
N VAL A 146 1.36 -13.28 -17.93
CA VAL A 146 2.18 -14.04 -18.87
C VAL A 146 1.64 -15.46 -19.10
N GLY A 147 1.18 -16.15 -18.06
CA GLY A 147 0.61 -17.50 -18.16
C GLY A 147 -0.68 -17.54 -18.98
N PHE A 148 -1.55 -16.52 -18.83
CA PHE A 148 -2.80 -16.41 -19.59
C PHE A 148 -2.63 -15.81 -21.00
N GLN A 149 -1.43 -15.37 -21.38
CA GLN A 149 -1.10 -14.84 -22.72
C GLN A 149 -2.06 -13.73 -23.19
N LYS A 150 -2.47 -12.86 -22.28
CA LYS A 150 -3.39 -11.77 -22.59
C LYS A 150 -2.64 -10.63 -23.28
N LYS A 151 -2.76 -10.56 -24.61
CA LYS A 151 -2.03 -9.61 -25.49
C LYS A 151 -2.07 -8.15 -25.02
N ALA A 152 -3.17 -7.70 -24.41
CA ALA A 152 -3.30 -6.37 -23.81
C ALA A 152 -2.14 -6.01 -22.86
N TYR A 153 -1.61 -6.99 -22.12
CA TYR A 153 -0.60 -6.78 -21.08
C TYR A 153 0.71 -7.54 -21.33
N THR A 154 0.70 -8.57 -22.18
CA THR A 154 1.86 -9.44 -22.44
C THR A 154 2.59 -9.13 -23.74
N SER A 155 2.17 -8.12 -24.50
CA SER A 155 2.91 -7.72 -25.70
C SER A 155 4.32 -7.20 -25.32
N PRO A 156 5.34 -7.35 -26.20
CA PRO A 156 6.73 -6.99 -25.89
C PRO A 156 6.90 -5.54 -25.41
N ASP A 157 6.08 -4.62 -25.92
CA ASP A 157 6.12 -3.21 -25.56
C ASP A 157 5.35 -2.91 -24.26
N ASN A 158 4.24 -3.63 -23.99
CA ASN A 158 3.38 -3.39 -22.83
C ASN A 158 3.88 -4.09 -21.56
N LEU A 159 4.57 -5.23 -21.67
CA LEU A 159 5.03 -5.99 -20.52
C LEU A 159 5.99 -5.19 -19.62
N PRO A 160 7.00 -4.47 -20.14
CA PRO A 160 7.84 -3.60 -19.31
C PRO A 160 7.05 -2.47 -18.63
N ALA A 161 6.04 -1.92 -19.31
CA ALA A 161 5.19 -0.88 -18.75
C ALA A 161 4.30 -1.40 -17.61
N LEU A 162 3.75 -2.62 -17.74
CA LEU A 162 3.03 -3.29 -16.66
C LEU A 162 3.92 -3.51 -15.42
N VAL A 163 5.14 -4.03 -15.63
CA VAL A 163 6.10 -4.27 -14.55
C VAL A 163 6.47 -2.95 -13.85
N ALA A 164 6.78 -1.91 -14.62
CA ALA A 164 7.11 -0.59 -14.08
C ALA A 164 5.93 0.00 -13.28
N LEU A 165 4.70 -0.13 -13.79
CA LEU A 165 3.49 0.35 -13.14
C LEU A 165 3.26 -0.35 -11.80
N LEU A 166 3.40 -1.69 -11.75
CA LEU A 166 3.23 -2.47 -10.51
C LEU A 166 4.33 -2.17 -9.48
N LEU A 167 5.60 -2.06 -9.89
CA LEU A 167 6.70 -1.76 -8.97
C LEU A 167 6.62 -0.33 -8.41
N LEU A 168 6.32 0.66 -9.26
CA LEU A 168 6.16 2.05 -8.82
C LEU A 168 4.89 2.26 -7.99
N TYR A 169 3.83 1.49 -8.24
CA TYR A 169 2.67 1.48 -7.37
C TYR A 169 3.06 1.03 -5.95
N GLY A 170 3.86 -0.05 -5.80
CA GLY A 170 4.43 -0.47 -4.52
C GLY A 170 5.26 0.62 -3.84
N TRP A 171 6.15 1.25 -4.61
CA TRP A 171 6.99 2.37 -4.16
C TRP A 171 6.19 3.55 -3.59
N ALA A 172 5.03 3.86 -4.17
CA ALA A 172 4.22 4.99 -3.75
C ALA A 172 3.22 4.62 -2.63
N VAL A 173 2.57 3.45 -2.73
CA VAL A 173 1.48 3.06 -1.83
C VAL A 173 1.99 2.67 -0.44
N ILE A 174 3.14 2.01 -0.35
CA ILE A 174 3.69 1.56 0.94
C ILE A 174 4.00 2.77 1.84
N PRO A 175 4.77 3.79 1.38
CA PRO A 175 5.00 4.98 2.18
C PRO A 175 3.73 5.80 2.44
N MET A 176 2.75 5.80 1.53
CA MET A 176 1.45 6.45 1.76
C MET A 176 0.70 5.83 2.95
N MET A 177 0.87 4.53 3.19
CA MET A 177 0.20 3.81 4.27
C MET A 177 0.83 4.06 5.65
N TYR A 178 2.11 4.41 5.74
CA TYR A 178 2.82 4.57 7.02
C TYR A 178 2.27 5.68 7.91
N PRO A 179 1.97 6.91 7.41
CA PRO A 179 1.35 7.95 8.23
C PRO A 179 0.00 7.51 8.82
N ALA A 180 -0.75 6.68 8.09
CA ALA A 180 -2.03 6.17 8.57
C ALA A 180 -1.87 5.26 9.79
N SER A 181 -0.74 4.55 9.94
CA SER A 181 -0.46 3.71 11.11
C SER A 181 -0.44 4.49 12.43
N PHE A 182 -0.19 5.81 12.41
CA PHE A 182 -0.21 6.63 13.61
C PHE A 182 -1.62 7.02 14.07
N LEU A 183 -2.62 6.95 13.19
CA LEU A 183 -4.01 7.37 13.47
C LEU A 183 -4.85 6.26 14.13
N PHE A 184 -4.40 5.01 14.09
CA PHE A 184 -5.17 3.86 14.57
C PHE A 184 -4.49 3.17 15.75
N ASP A 185 -5.26 2.89 16.80
CA ASP A 185 -4.80 2.13 17.97
C ASP A 185 -5.11 0.63 17.91
N VAL A 186 -6.03 0.22 17.03
CA VAL A 186 -6.44 -1.17 16.89
C VAL A 186 -5.97 -1.72 15.53
N PRO A 187 -5.05 -2.71 15.50
CA PRO A 187 -4.46 -3.21 14.25
C PRO A 187 -5.47 -3.79 13.25
N SER A 188 -6.42 -4.60 13.73
CA SER A 188 -7.42 -5.27 12.89
C SER A 188 -8.40 -4.28 12.24
N THR A 189 -8.85 -3.29 13.00
CA THR A 189 -9.72 -2.21 12.50
C THR A 189 -9.00 -1.37 11.46
N ALA A 190 -7.71 -1.06 11.67
CA ALA A 190 -6.91 -0.31 10.71
C ALA A 190 -6.76 -1.05 9.38
N TYR A 191 -6.47 -2.36 9.42
CA TYR A 191 -6.36 -3.18 8.21
C TYR A 191 -7.64 -3.11 7.36
N VAL A 192 -8.80 -3.36 7.98
CA VAL A 192 -10.08 -3.34 7.26
C VAL A 192 -10.41 -1.93 6.75
N ALA A 193 -10.23 -0.90 7.58
CA ALA A 193 -10.55 0.47 7.20
C ALA A 193 -9.66 0.97 6.04
N LEU A 194 -8.35 0.74 6.10
CA LEU A 194 -7.41 1.16 5.07
C LEU A 194 -7.55 0.36 3.78
N ALA A 195 -7.77 -0.96 3.86
CA ALA A 195 -8.07 -1.77 2.70
C ALA A 195 -9.36 -1.31 2.00
N CYS A 196 -10.43 -1.04 2.77
CA CYS A 196 -11.67 -0.49 2.22
C CYS A 196 -11.46 0.89 1.60
N ALA A 197 -10.75 1.80 2.28
CA ALA A 197 -10.48 3.14 1.74
C ALA A 197 -9.70 3.07 0.42
N ASN A 198 -8.64 2.26 0.37
CA ASN A 198 -7.87 1.98 -0.84
C ASN A 198 -8.74 1.43 -1.97
N LEU A 199 -9.60 0.47 -1.64
CA LEU A 199 -10.50 -0.16 -2.59
C LEU A 199 -11.50 0.85 -3.16
N PHE A 200 -12.15 1.64 -2.30
CA PHE A 200 -13.10 2.66 -2.71
C PHE A 200 -12.42 3.71 -3.58
N ILE A 201 -11.23 4.20 -3.18
CA ILE A 201 -10.48 5.17 -3.96
C ILE A 201 -10.13 4.56 -5.32
N GLY A 202 -9.53 3.37 -5.38
CA GLY A 202 -9.08 2.75 -6.63
C GLY A 202 -10.21 2.42 -7.61
N ILE A 203 -11.26 1.74 -7.13
CA ILE A 203 -12.37 1.31 -8.00
C ILE A 203 -13.21 2.51 -8.44
N ASN A 204 -13.64 3.38 -7.52
CA ASN A 204 -14.53 4.48 -7.91
C ASN A 204 -13.80 5.48 -8.81
N SER A 205 -12.54 5.81 -8.51
CA SER A 205 -11.76 6.72 -9.35
C SER A 205 -11.58 6.18 -10.78
N SER A 206 -11.25 4.89 -10.91
CA SER A 206 -11.03 4.24 -12.20
C SER A 206 -12.34 4.05 -12.97
N ALA A 207 -13.42 3.63 -12.30
CA ALA A 207 -14.73 3.46 -12.91
C ALA A 207 -15.33 4.78 -13.38
N ILE A 208 -15.28 5.83 -12.56
CA ILE A 208 -15.81 7.16 -12.92
C ILE A 208 -15.04 7.71 -14.13
N THR A 209 -13.71 7.62 -14.12
CA THR A 209 -12.91 8.16 -15.23
C THR A 209 -13.10 7.38 -16.54
N PHE A 210 -13.26 6.04 -16.47
CA PHE A 210 -13.59 5.19 -17.61
C PHE A 210 -14.99 5.49 -18.16
N VAL A 211 -16.01 5.55 -17.30
CA VAL A 211 -17.39 5.87 -17.72
C VAL A 211 -17.46 7.25 -18.36
N LEU A 212 -16.77 8.25 -17.80
CA LEU A 212 -16.72 9.59 -18.38
C LEU A 212 -16.03 9.64 -19.75
N GLU A 213 -15.09 8.72 -20.05
CA GLU A 213 -14.49 8.62 -21.39
C GLU A 213 -15.45 8.05 -22.43
N LEU A 214 -16.33 7.12 -22.03
CA LEU A 214 -17.32 6.55 -22.95
C LEU A 214 -18.30 7.60 -23.50
N PHE A 215 -18.45 8.76 -22.84
CA PHE A 215 -19.29 9.87 -23.28
C PHE A 215 -18.52 10.92 -24.10
N GLU A 216 -17.87 10.51 -25.19
CA GLU A 216 -17.02 11.36 -26.05
C GLU A 216 -17.75 12.59 -26.63
N ASN A 217 -19.07 12.53 -26.76
CA ASN A 217 -19.88 13.58 -27.42
C ASN A 217 -20.03 14.88 -26.61
N ASN A 218 -19.67 14.91 -25.32
CA ASN A 218 -19.88 16.07 -24.45
C ASN A 218 -18.55 16.71 -24.00
N GLN A 219 -18.15 17.82 -24.65
CA GLN A 219 -16.92 18.54 -24.29
C GLN A 219 -16.84 18.98 -22.81
N THR A 220 -17.98 19.29 -22.17
CA THR A 220 -18.03 19.65 -20.75
C THR A 220 -17.61 18.48 -19.85
N LEU A 221 -18.05 17.26 -20.17
CA LEU A 221 -17.69 16.05 -19.41
C LEU A 221 -16.20 15.72 -19.59
N LEU A 222 -15.66 15.92 -20.78
CA LEU A 222 -14.22 15.73 -21.04
C LEU A 222 -13.35 16.70 -20.24
N ARG A 223 -13.73 17.99 -20.16
CA ARG A 223 -13.02 18.98 -19.32
C ARG A 223 -13.11 18.62 -17.83
N PHE A 224 -14.27 18.17 -17.37
CA PHE A 224 -14.44 17.71 -15.99
C PHE A 224 -13.57 16.47 -15.70
N ASN A 225 -13.54 15.49 -16.61
CA ASN A 225 -12.68 14.31 -16.50
C ASN A 225 -11.20 14.72 -16.41
N ALA A 226 -10.74 15.64 -17.26
CA ALA A 226 -9.36 16.13 -17.22
C ALA A 226 -8.99 16.79 -15.89
N MET A 227 -9.91 17.54 -15.28
CA MET A 227 -9.72 18.12 -13.93
C MET A 227 -9.70 17.05 -12.85
N LEU A 228 -10.63 16.11 -12.92
CA LEU A 228 -10.74 14.99 -11.98
C LEU A 228 -9.46 14.14 -11.97
N ARG A 229 -8.89 13.84 -13.15
CA ARG A 229 -7.62 13.12 -13.29
C ARG A 229 -6.45 13.84 -12.63
N LYS A 230 -6.36 15.17 -12.77
CA LYS A 230 -5.30 15.96 -12.14
C LYS A 230 -5.41 15.93 -10.62
N LEU A 231 -6.63 15.90 -10.08
CA LEU A 231 -6.87 15.80 -8.64
C LEU A 231 -6.54 14.38 -8.13
N LEU A 232 -7.00 13.34 -8.84
CA LEU A 232 -6.87 11.96 -8.41
C LEU A 232 -5.47 11.38 -8.56
N ILE A 233 -4.58 12.04 -9.31
CA ILE A 233 -3.20 11.56 -9.51
C ILE A 233 -2.46 11.36 -8.19
N ILE A 234 -2.79 12.16 -7.16
CA ILE A 234 -2.22 12.06 -5.80
C ILE A 234 -2.44 10.69 -5.14
N PHE A 235 -3.38 9.90 -5.64
CA PHE A 235 -3.67 8.57 -5.13
C PHE A 235 -2.99 7.51 -6.01
N PRO A 236 -1.99 6.77 -5.49
CA PRO A 236 -1.31 5.72 -6.25
C PRO A 236 -2.27 4.65 -6.81
N HIS A 237 -3.36 4.36 -6.10
CA HIS A 237 -4.41 3.43 -6.54
C HIS A 237 -5.08 3.86 -7.84
N PHE A 238 -5.32 5.17 -8.00
CA PHE A 238 -5.87 5.70 -9.24
C PHE A 238 -4.84 5.59 -10.37
N CYS A 239 -3.57 5.91 -10.12
CA CYS A 239 -2.49 5.79 -11.10
C CYS A 239 -2.32 4.36 -11.63
N LEU A 240 -2.37 3.35 -10.76
CA LEU A 240 -2.36 1.94 -11.15
C LEU A 240 -3.57 1.60 -12.04
N GLY A 241 -4.78 1.92 -11.58
CA GLY A 241 -6.00 1.61 -12.31
C GLY A 241 -6.06 2.26 -13.68
N ARG A 242 -5.71 3.56 -13.73
CA ARG A 242 -5.64 4.31 -14.98
C ARG A 242 -4.58 3.75 -15.92
N GLY A 243 -3.38 3.46 -15.42
CA GLY A 243 -2.31 2.88 -16.23
C GLY A 243 -2.67 1.53 -16.86
N LEU A 244 -3.39 0.66 -16.13
CA LEU A 244 -3.87 -0.62 -16.67
C LEU A 244 -4.95 -0.45 -17.74
N ILE A 245 -5.85 0.52 -17.58
CA ILE A 245 -6.88 0.84 -18.58
C ILE A 245 -6.24 1.45 -19.84
N ASP A 246 -5.27 2.35 -19.67
CA ASP A 246 -4.54 2.98 -20.78
C ASP A 246 -3.73 1.96 -21.60
N LEU A 247 -3.10 0.97 -20.94
CA LEU A 247 -2.43 -0.14 -21.62
C LEU A 247 -3.39 -0.97 -22.46
N ALA A 248 -4.55 -1.34 -21.90
CA ALA A 248 -5.57 -2.09 -22.60
C ALA A 248 -6.11 -1.32 -23.81
N LEU A 249 -6.41 -0.03 -23.61
CA LEU A 249 -6.90 0.84 -24.68
C LEU A 249 -5.86 0.99 -25.80
N SER A 250 -4.58 1.22 -25.45
CA SER A 250 -3.50 1.33 -26.43
C SER A 250 -3.36 0.06 -27.27
N GLN A 251 -3.41 -1.12 -26.66
CA GLN A 251 -3.37 -2.38 -27.41
C GLN A 251 -4.60 -2.56 -28.31
N ALA A 252 -5.80 -2.24 -27.80
CA ALA A 252 -7.03 -2.35 -28.58
C ALA A 252 -6.98 -1.47 -29.84
N VAL A 253 -6.42 -0.26 -29.72
CA VAL A 253 -6.17 0.64 -30.85
C VAL A 253 -5.16 0.04 -31.83
N THR A 254 -4.03 -0.49 -31.35
CA THR A 254 -3.03 -1.16 -32.22
C THR A 254 -3.63 -2.34 -32.98
N ASP A 255 -4.46 -3.17 -32.33
CA ASP A 255 -5.13 -4.32 -32.95
C ASP A 255 -6.13 -3.88 -34.05
N VAL A 256 -6.77 -2.72 -33.88
CA VAL A 256 -7.63 -2.10 -34.90
C VAL A 256 -6.83 -1.67 -36.12
N TYR A 257 -5.73 -0.93 -35.93
CA TYR A 257 -4.88 -0.47 -37.05
C TYR A 257 -4.23 -1.64 -37.80
N ALA A 258 -3.80 -2.68 -37.07
CA ALA A 258 -3.24 -3.89 -37.68
C ALA A 258 -4.24 -4.59 -38.63
N ARG A 259 -5.55 -4.53 -38.36
CA ARG A 259 -6.59 -5.07 -39.26
C ARG A 259 -6.77 -4.26 -40.54
N PHE A 260 -6.38 -2.99 -40.53
CA PHE A 260 -6.34 -2.13 -41.72
C PHE A 260 -5.00 -2.22 -42.48
N GLY A 261 -4.05 -3.05 -42.01
CA GLY A 261 -2.71 -3.17 -42.59
C GLY A 261 -1.78 -2.00 -42.27
N GLU A 262 -2.15 -1.16 -41.30
CA GLU A 262 -1.31 -0.07 -40.80
C GLU A 262 -0.65 -0.49 -39.47
N GLU A 263 0.68 -0.38 -39.38
CA GLU A 263 1.40 -0.59 -38.13
C GLU A 263 1.36 0.69 -37.29
N HIS A 264 0.46 0.72 -36.29
CA HIS A 264 0.44 1.77 -35.28
C HIS A 264 1.05 1.24 -33.97
N SER A 265 2.37 1.36 -33.83
CA SER A 265 3.08 1.11 -32.56
C SER A 265 3.37 2.43 -31.86
N SER A 266 2.62 2.71 -30.81
CA SER A 266 2.90 3.81 -29.88
C SER A 266 3.63 3.25 -28.66
N SER A 267 4.74 3.87 -28.28
CA SER A 267 5.51 3.42 -27.11
C SER A 267 4.69 3.64 -25.82
N PRO A 268 4.46 2.61 -24.98
CA PRO A 268 3.61 2.75 -23.79
C PRO A 268 4.12 3.76 -22.75
N PHE A 269 5.42 4.06 -22.76
CA PHE A 269 6.07 5.03 -21.87
C PHE A 269 5.90 6.49 -22.27
N GLN A 270 5.08 6.79 -23.28
CA GLN A 270 4.77 8.17 -23.64
C GLN A 270 4.19 8.95 -22.45
N TRP A 271 4.55 10.23 -22.37
CA TRP A 271 4.13 11.11 -21.27
C TRP A 271 2.61 11.21 -21.13
N GLU A 272 1.91 11.29 -22.27
CA GLU A 272 0.45 11.39 -22.34
C GLU A 272 -0.28 10.07 -22.02
N LEU A 273 0.41 8.92 -22.11
CA LEU A 273 -0.18 7.60 -21.86
C LEU A 273 0.05 7.19 -20.40
N ILE A 274 1.23 6.63 -20.09
CA ILE A 274 1.53 6.08 -18.75
C ILE A 274 2.63 6.90 -18.05
N GLY A 275 3.48 7.60 -18.81
CA GLY A 275 4.65 8.29 -18.29
C GLY A 275 4.34 9.28 -17.16
N LYS A 276 3.23 10.04 -17.28
CA LYS A 276 2.77 10.95 -16.24
C LYS A 276 2.43 10.24 -14.93
N ASN A 277 1.74 9.10 -15.00
CA ASN A 277 1.34 8.32 -13.82
C ASN A 277 2.58 7.69 -13.14
N LEU A 278 3.54 7.20 -13.92
CA LEU A 278 4.80 6.65 -13.37
C LEU A 278 5.62 7.74 -12.68
N ALA A 279 5.76 8.91 -13.30
CA ALA A 279 6.48 10.04 -12.72
C ALA A 279 5.83 10.55 -11.43
N ALA A 280 4.49 10.63 -11.40
CA ALA A 280 3.74 10.99 -10.20
C ALA A 280 3.98 10.00 -9.05
N MET A 281 3.83 8.69 -9.30
CA MET A 281 4.08 7.67 -8.27
C MET A 281 5.53 7.67 -7.75
N ALA A 282 6.51 7.90 -8.63
CA ALA A 282 7.91 8.02 -8.21
C ALA A 282 8.12 9.19 -7.23
N ALA A 283 7.51 10.36 -7.52
CA ALA A 283 7.57 11.53 -6.66
C ALA A 283 6.79 11.33 -5.35
N GLU A 284 5.58 10.76 -5.43
CA GLU A 284 4.71 10.49 -4.28
C GLU A 284 5.39 9.60 -3.24
N GLY A 285 6.05 8.52 -3.66
CA GLY A 285 6.77 7.63 -2.74
C GLY A 285 7.82 8.36 -1.91
N VAL A 286 8.58 9.27 -2.54
CA VAL A 286 9.56 10.11 -1.82
C VAL A 286 8.87 11.07 -0.87
N VAL A 287 7.82 11.76 -1.31
CA VAL A 287 7.08 12.74 -0.50
C VAL A 287 6.46 12.08 0.73
N TYR A 288 5.80 10.93 0.57
CA TYR A 288 5.16 10.20 1.68
C TYR A 288 6.18 9.57 2.64
N PHE A 289 7.32 9.10 2.12
CA PHE A 289 8.40 8.61 2.97
C PHE A 289 9.00 9.72 3.83
N LEU A 290 9.26 10.90 3.23
CA LEU A 290 9.71 12.08 3.96
C LEU A 290 8.67 12.56 4.99
N LEU A 291 7.38 12.54 4.64
CA LEU A 291 6.29 12.86 5.57
C LEU A 291 6.31 11.93 6.79
N THR A 292 6.54 10.63 6.58
CA THR A 292 6.65 9.64 7.67
C THR A 292 7.82 9.97 8.60
N LEU A 293 8.99 10.31 8.04
CA LEU A 293 10.15 10.72 8.82
C LEU A 293 9.90 12.02 9.61
N LEU A 294 9.22 12.99 9.00
CA LEU A 294 8.86 14.26 9.66
C LEU A 294 7.89 14.06 10.83
N ILE A 295 6.88 13.20 10.66
CA ILE A 295 5.95 12.82 11.73
C ILE A 295 6.71 12.12 12.86
N GLN A 296 7.60 11.18 12.53
CA GLN A 296 8.37 10.44 13.52
C GLN A 296 9.34 11.31 14.31
N HIS A 297 9.98 12.30 13.68
CA HIS A 297 10.87 13.25 14.35
C HIS A 297 10.14 14.35 15.13
N GLN A 298 8.81 14.27 15.24
CA GLN A 298 7.97 15.20 16.01
C GLN A 298 8.25 16.68 15.67
N PHE A 299 8.62 16.97 14.42
CA PHE A 299 9.03 18.31 13.98
C PHE A 299 7.92 19.37 14.20
N PHE A 300 6.65 18.95 14.15
CA PHE A 300 5.49 19.81 14.33
C PHE A 300 5.07 20.05 15.80
N PHE A 301 5.32 19.11 16.72
CA PHE A 301 4.85 19.22 18.12
C PHE A 301 5.90 19.77 19.09
N ARG A 302 7.11 20.08 18.60
CA ARG A 302 8.25 20.50 19.43
C ARG A 302 8.17 21.93 19.99
N ARG A 303 7.03 22.63 19.90
CA ARG A 303 6.96 24.09 20.14
C ARG A 303 6.08 24.57 21.29
N TRP A 304 5.53 23.67 22.11
CA TRP A 304 4.91 24.07 23.38
C TRP A 304 5.79 23.66 24.55
N THR A 305 6.90 24.38 24.71
CA THR A 305 7.45 24.63 26.05
C THR A 305 6.52 25.62 26.72
N THR A 306 5.57 25.11 27.52
CA THR A 306 4.80 25.95 28.43
C THR A 306 5.77 26.56 29.43
N GLU A 307 5.61 27.85 29.75
CA GLU A 307 6.43 28.50 30.76
C GLU A 307 6.36 27.71 32.08
N PRO A 308 7.50 27.52 32.79
CA PRO A 308 7.52 26.81 34.06
C PRO A 308 6.56 27.49 35.04
N ALA A 309 5.77 26.70 35.76
CA ALA A 309 4.93 27.22 36.82
C ALA A 309 5.80 27.90 37.88
N THR A 310 5.56 29.20 38.12
CA THR A 310 6.33 30.07 39.01
C THR A 310 5.87 30.01 40.47
N GLU A 311 4.82 29.24 40.77
CA GLU A 311 4.30 29.13 42.14
C GLU A 311 5.20 28.23 43.00
N PRO A 312 5.63 28.68 44.19
CA PRO A 312 6.44 27.85 45.10
C PRO A 312 5.67 26.58 45.49
N ILE A 313 6.39 25.48 45.67
CA ILE A 313 5.80 24.22 46.12
C ILE A 313 5.57 24.36 47.64
N ASP A 314 4.31 24.48 48.06
CA ASP A 314 3.94 24.55 49.47
C ASP A 314 3.92 23.14 50.09
N ASN A 315 4.50 23.00 51.30
CA ASN A 315 4.57 21.76 52.09
C ASN A 315 5.42 20.62 51.48
N GLU A 316 6.67 20.90 51.09
CA GLU A 316 7.67 19.83 50.89
C GLU A 316 8.24 19.34 52.23
N ASP A 317 8.51 18.04 52.33
CA ASP A 317 9.27 17.47 53.43
C ASP A 317 10.72 18.01 53.42
N ASP A 318 11.32 18.19 54.59
CA ASP A 318 12.64 18.83 54.74
C ASP A 318 13.74 18.10 53.94
N ASP A 319 13.69 16.77 53.88
CA ASP A 319 14.65 15.94 53.13
C ASP A 319 14.49 16.09 51.61
N VAL A 320 13.25 16.21 51.11
CA VAL A 320 12.94 16.48 49.70
C VAL A 320 13.41 17.88 49.31
N ALA A 321 13.21 18.87 50.18
CA ALA A 321 13.66 20.24 49.96
C ALA A 321 15.20 20.33 49.93
N GLU A 322 15.89 19.62 50.83
CA GLU A 322 17.36 19.52 50.83
C GLU A 322 17.88 18.88 49.53
N GLU A 323 17.26 17.80 49.07
CA GLU A 323 17.61 17.13 47.82
C GLU A 323 17.35 18.03 46.60
N ARG A 324 16.23 18.76 46.58
CA ARG A 324 15.93 19.76 45.56
C ARG A 324 17.00 20.84 45.52
N GLN A 325 17.40 21.39 46.66
CA GLN A 325 18.48 22.38 46.74
C GLN A 325 19.82 21.79 46.29
N ARG A 326 20.12 20.53 46.62
CA ARG A 326 21.31 19.83 46.15
C ARG A 326 21.34 19.73 44.63
N ILE A 327 20.22 19.38 44.00
CA ILE A 327 20.13 19.27 42.54
C ILE A 327 20.16 20.63 41.85
N ILE A 328 19.38 21.62 42.33
CA ILE A 328 19.30 22.96 41.72
C ILE A 328 20.62 23.72 41.91
N GLY A 329 21.23 23.61 43.10
CA GLY A 329 22.52 24.22 43.46
C GLY A 329 23.73 23.67 42.69
N GLY A 330 23.51 22.84 41.67
CA GLY A 330 24.56 22.32 40.82
C GLY A 330 25.31 21.14 41.44
N GLY A 331 24.64 20.34 42.29
CA GLY A 331 25.18 19.20 43.02
C GLY A 331 26.13 18.32 42.20
N THR A 332 27.04 17.65 42.93
CA THR A 332 28.18 16.87 42.41
C THR A 332 27.85 16.18 41.07
N LYS A 333 28.63 16.50 40.02
CA LYS A 333 28.58 15.91 38.66
C LYS A 333 28.75 14.37 38.59
N THR A 334 28.72 13.70 39.74
CA THR A 334 28.96 12.28 39.93
C THR A 334 27.69 11.43 39.83
N ASP A 335 26.50 12.03 39.89
CA ASP A 335 25.25 11.28 39.84
C ASP A 335 25.03 10.67 38.45
N ILE A 336 24.69 9.38 38.42
CA ILE A 336 24.46 8.65 37.16
C ILE A 336 23.09 9.00 36.56
N LEU A 337 22.11 9.32 37.39
CA LEU A 337 20.80 9.80 36.99
C LEU A 337 20.50 11.07 37.78
N ARG A 338 20.17 12.15 37.09
CA ARG A 338 19.76 13.42 37.71
C ARG A 338 18.54 13.97 37.02
N LEU A 339 17.47 14.16 37.79
CA LEU A 339 16.23 14.80 37.39
C LEU A 339 16.26 16.23 37.92
N ASN A 340 16.08 17.23 37.06
CA ASN A 340 16.07 18.63 37.45
C ASN A 340 14.74 19.27 37.05
N GLU A 341 13.88 19.52 38.03
CA GLU A 341 12.54 20.10 37.88
C GLU A 341 11.69 19.39 36.81
N LEU A 342 11.85 18.07 36.70
CA LEU A 342 11.22 17.29 35.64
C LEU A 342 9.70 17.34 35.78
N THR A 343 9.02 17.86 34.77
CA THR A 343 7.58 18.16 34.81
C THR A 343 6.87 17.59 33.59
N LYS A 344 5.70 16.97 33.80
CA LYS A 344 4.79 16.54 32.74
C LYS A 344 3.36 17.03 32.97
N ILE A 345 2.83 17.72 31.97
CA ILE A 345 1.41 18.04 31.85
C ILE A 345 0.90 17.42 30.55
N TYR A 346 -0.18 16.62 30.63
CA TYR A 346 -0.82 16.05 29.45
C TYR A 346 -1.78 17.05 28.82
N PRO A 347 -1.93 17.07 27.49
CA PRO A 347 -2.91 17.93 26.83
C PRO A 347 -4.32 17.71 27.39
N GLY A 348 -5.00 18.78 27.78
CA GLY A 348 -6.35 18.74 28.36
C GLY A 348 -6.41 18.43 29.86
N ALA A 349 -5.28 18.21 30.53
CA ALA A 349 -5.21 18.11 31.99
C ALA A 349 -4.91 19.48 32.62
N SER A 350 -5.61 19.80 33.72
CA SER A 350 -5.37 21.02 34.50
C SER A 350 -4.27 20.86 35.55
N SER A 351 -3.97 19.62 35.97
CA SER A 351 -2.93 19.31 36.94
C SER A 351 -1.73 18.60 36.31
N PRO A 352 -0.51 18.84 36.82
CA PRO A 352 0.67 18.10 36.39
C PRO A 352 0.60 16.63 36.83
N ALA A 353 0.97 15.72 35.91
CA ALA A 353 1.11 14.30 36.20
C ALA A 353 2.45 13.98 36.90
N VAL A 354 3.44 14.83 36.67
CA VAL A 354 4.70 14.91 37.43
C VAL A 354 4.98 16.40 37.59
N ASP A 355 5.17 16.86 38.82
CA ASP A 355 5.43 18.28 39.13
C ASP A 355 6.86 18.45 39.63
N ARG A 356 7.71 19.13 38.85
CA ARG A 356 9.05 19.60 39.21
C ARG A 356 9.88 18.63 40.05
N LEU A 357 9.96 17.37 39.61
CA LEU A 357 10.68 16.32 40.31
C LEU A 357 12.19 16.55 40.27
N CYS A 358 12.83 16.63 41.44
CA CYS A 358 14.28 16.76 41.61
C CYS A 358 14.85 15.55 42.36
N VAL A 359 15.68 14.75 41.70
CA VAL A 359 16.28 13.54 42.29
C VAL A 359 17.65 13.28 41.66
N GLY A 360 18.67 12.98 42.46
CA GLY A 360 19.97 12.50 41.98
C GLY A 360 20.34 11.13 42.53
N VAL A 361 20.60 10.16 41.66
CA VAL A 361 21.00 8.79 42.03
C VAL A 361 22.49 8.60 41.78
N ARG A 362 23.22 8.07 42.76
CA ARG A 362 24.66 7.85 42.66
C ARG A 362 24.99 6.52 41.94
N PRO A 363 26.18 6.40 41.32
CA PRO A 363 26.63 5.14 40.74
C PRO A 363 26.68 4.02 41.78
N GLY A 364 26.10 2.85 41.47
CA GLY A 364 26.06 1.69 42.36
C GLY A 364 24.92 1.69 43.39
N GLU A 365 24.09 2.74 43.40
CA GLU A 365 22.91 2.83 44.25
C GLU A 365 21.71 2.10 43.62
N CYS A 366 20.91 1.42 44.44
CA CYS A 366 19.65 0.81 44.02
C CYS A 366 18.49 1.71 44.45
N PHE A 367 17.96 2.49 43.50
CA PHE A 367 16.86 3.43 43.74
C PHE A 367 15.51 2.86 43.27
N GLY A 368 14.46 3.05 44.07
CA GLY A 368 13.10 2.61 43.76
C GLY A 368 12.07 3.71 43.96
N LEU A 369 11.25 3.97 42.94
CA LEU A 369 10.09 4.87 43.04
C LEU A 369 8.88 4.09 43.56
N LEU A 370 8.44 4.42 44.77
CA LEU A 370 7.27 3.83 45.42
C LEU A 370 6.20 4.91 45.65
N GLY A 371 4.93 4.54 45.50
CA GLY A 371 3.82 5.48 45.68
C GLY A 371 2.50 4.90 45.17
N VAL A 372 1.38 5.57 45.46
CA VAL A 372 0.05 5.14 45.02
C VAL A 372 -0.10 5.16 43.49
N ASN A 373 -1.10 4.43 42.97
CA ASN A 373 -1.45 4.51 41.55
C ASN A 373 -1.84 5.96 41.20
N GLY A 374 -1.28 6.48 40.11
CA GLY A 374 -1.47 7.88 39.71
C GLY A 374 -0.42 8.87 40.23
N ALA A 375 0.52 8.46 41.10
CA ALA A 375 1.59 9.34 41.61
C ALA A 375 2.67 9.74 40.60
N GLY A 376 2.48 9.50 39.29
CA GLY A 376 3.44 9.89 38.26
C GLY A 376 4.60 8.92 38.00
N LYS A 377 4.78 7.84 38.77
CA LYS A 377 5.89 6.86 38.61
C LYS A 377 6.13 6.42 37.16
N THR A 378 5.11 5.84 36.51
CA THR A 378 5.19 5.37 35.12
C THR A 378 5.46 6.53 34.16
N THR A 379 4.86 7.71 34.42
CA THR A 379 5.10 8.93 33.63
C THR A 379 6.56 9.38 33.72
N THR A 380 7.18 9.31 34.90
CA THR A 380 8.61 9.61 35.10
C THR A 380 9.48 8.68 34.26
N PHE A 381 9.27 7.37 34.31
CA PHE A 381 10.04 6.41 33.49
C PHE A 381 9.80 6.59 31.98
N LYS A 382 8.57 6.93 31.56
CA LYS A 382 8.27 7.25 30.16
C LYS A 382 8.97 8.50 29.68
N MET A 383 9.13 9.52 30.53
CA MET A 383 9.93 10.70 30.21
C MET A 383 11.42 10.35 30.08
N LEU A 384 11.96 9.56 31.02
CA LEU A 384 13.38 9.16 31.01
C LEU A 384 13.77 8.34 29.79
N THR A 385 12.87 7.48 29.34
CA THR A 385 13.09 6.66 28.14
C THR A 385 12.75 7.39 26.85
N GLY A 386 12.17 8.59 26.91
CA GLY A 386 11.77 9.37 25.75
C GLY A 386 10.49 8.89 25.05
N ASP A 387 9.69 8.01 25.69
CA ASP A 387 8.36 7.61 25.22
C ASP A 387 7.39 8.81 25.24
N THR A 388 7.49 9.60 26.31
CA THR A 388 6.69 10.80 26.51
C THR A 388 7.58 12.03 26.54
N THR A 389 7.18 13.10 25.83
CA THR A 389 7.90 14.38 25.86
C THR A 389 7.84 15.04 27.25
N VAL A 390 8.93 15.68 27.65
CA VAL A 390 8.98 16.50 28.87
C VAL A 390 8.30 17.85 28.62
N THR A 391 7.52 18.35 29.59
CA THR A 391 6.88 19.67 29.49
C THR A 391 7.81 20.79 29.96
N SER A 392 8.50 20.59 31.09
CA SER A 392 9.52 21.50 31.64
C SER A 392 10.55 20.72 32.45
N GLY A 393 11.72 21.30 32.66
CA GLY A 393 12.87 20.68 33.31
C GLY A 393 13.69 19.80 32.36
N ASP A 394 14.66 19.08 32.92
CA ASP A 394 15.54 18.17 32.17
C ASP A 394 15.90 16.94 33.02
N ALA A 395 16.27 15.85 32.36
CA ALA A 395 16.88 14.70 33.01
C ALA A 395 18.20 14.35 32.34
N THR A 396 19.21 14.02 33.13
CA THR A 396 20.54 13.65 32.66
C THR A 396 20.88 12.24 33.11
N VAL A 397 21.30 11.39 32.18
CA VAL A 397 21.76 10.02 32.42
C VAL A 397 23.21 9.92 31.98
N ALA A 398 24.09 9.47 32.86
CA ALA A 398 25.55 9.41 32.65
C ALA A 398 26.12 10.74 32.10
N GLY A 399 25.61 11.87 32.60
CA GLY A 399 26.02 13.22 32.19
C GLY A 399 25.46 13.71 30.84
N LYS A 400 24.54 12.96 30.21
CA LYS A 400 23.92 13.31 28.93
C LYS A 400 22.43 13.62 29.11
N SER A 401 21.96 14.74 28.57
CA SER A 401 20.57 15.17 28.68
C SER A 401 19.65 14.34 27.78
N ILE A 402 18.45 13.99 28.28
CA ILE A 402 17.41 13.31 27.50
C ILE A 402 16.81 14.22 26.42
N LEU A 403 16.95 15.54 26.54
CA LEU A 403 16.41 16.51 25.58
C LEU A 403 17.34 16.73 24.39
N THR A 404 18.66 16.69 24.61
CA THR A 404 19.67 16.96 23.57
C THR A 404 20.33 15.70 23.03
N ASN A 405 20.57 14.69 23.88
CA ASN A 405 21.42 13.53 23.60
C ASN A 405 20.71 12.19 23.88
N ILE A 406 19.43 12.07 23.51
CA ILE A 406 18.63 10.88 23.82
C ILE A 406 19.23 9.57 23.27
N ALA A 407 19.81 9.60 22.06
CA ALA A 407 20.41 8.41 21.44
C ALA A 407 21.59 7.86 22.26
N ASP A 408 22.38 8.77 22.84
CA ASP A 408 23.47 8.40 23.72
C ASP A 408 22.98 7.85 25.06
N VAL A 409 21.92 8.44 25.61
CA VAL A 409 21.28 7.99 26.86
C VAL A 409 20.76 6.56 26.70
N HIS A 410 20.10 6.27 25.58
CA HIS A 410 19.59 4.94 25.22
C HIS A 410 20.70 3.88 25.17
N GLN A 411 21.89 4.21 24.65
CA GLN A 411 23.02 3.27 24.65
C GLN A 411 23.50 2.90 26.06
N SER A 412 23.42 3.83 27.01
CA SER A 412 23.87 3.63 28.40
C SER A 412 22.82 3.06 29.36
N MET A 413 21.57 2.87 28.90
CA MET A 413 20.43 2.52 29.76
C MET A 413 19.67 1.30 29.25
N GLY A 414 19.34 0.38 30.16
CA GLY A 414 18.37 -0.69 29.93
C GLY A 414 16.98 -0.27 30.38
N TYR A 415 15.95 -0.65 29.62
CA TYR A 415 14.55 -0.40 29.99
C TYR A 415 13.74 -1.67 29.85
N CYS A 416 12.94 -1.97 30.87
CA CYS A 416 11.94 -3.03 30.85
C CYS A 416 10.57 -2.38 31.01
N PRO A 417 9.71 -2.37 29.97
CA PRO A 417 8.37 -1.83 30.07
C PRO A 417 7.51 -2.64 31.06
N GLN A 418 6.44 -2.00 31.54
CA GLN A 418 5.48 -2.63 32.47
C GLN A 418 4.72 -3.79 31.84
N PHE A 419 4.44 -3.70 30.54
CA PHE A 419 3.87 -4.79 29.76
C PHE A 419 4.98 -5.44 28.97
N ASP A 420 4.89 -6.76 28.84
CA ASP A 420 5.83 -7.56 28.08
C ASP A 420 5.83 -7.12 26.61
N ALA A 421 6.86 -6.38 26.19
CA ALA A 421 7.08 -5.96 24.81
C ALA A 421 7.68 -7.12 23.98
N ILE A 422 6.97 -8.25 23.99
CA ILE A 422 7.39 -9.48 23.32
C ILE A 422 6.83 -9.48 21.89
N ASP A 423 7.64 -9.98 20.95
CA ASP A 423 7.15 -10.35 19.63
C ASP A 423 6.67 -11.80 19.68
N ASP A 424 5.36 -12.00 19.53
CA ASP A 424 4.71 -13.32 19.61
C ASP A 424 5.17 -14.30 18.52
N LEU A 425 5.78 -13.80 17.44
CA LEU A 425 6.30 -14.62 16.34
C LEU A 425 7.73 -15.10 16.57
N LEU A 426 8.45 -14.51 17.53
CA LEU A 426 9.83 -14.88 17.84
C LEU A 426 9.91 -15.77 19.07
N THR A 427 10.77 -16.78 19.02
CA THR A 427 11.12 -17.54 20.22
C THR A 427 11.92 -16.66 21.18
N GLY A 428 11.88 -16.94 22.49
CA GLY A 428 12.65 -16.17 23.47
C GLY A 428 14.16 -16.13 23.18
N ARG A 429 14.72 -17.15 22.51
CA ARG A 429 16.12 -17.18 22.07
C ARG A 429 16.42 -16.25 20.89
N GLU A 430 15.46 -16.09 19.97
CA GLU A 430 15.54 -15.16 18.85
C GLU A 430 15.36 -13.72 19.33
N HIS A 431 14.42 -13.50 20.24
CA HIS A 431 14.20 -12.20 20.88
C HIS A 431 15.48 -11.71 21.59
N LEU A 432 16.10 -12.55 22.43
CA LEU A 432 17.39 -12.22 23.06
C LEU A 432 18.51 -11.98 22.03
N HIS A 433 18.51 -12.73 20.92
CA HIS A 433 19.49 -12.52 19.85
C HIS A 433 19.32 -11.17 19.19
N LEU A 434 18.08 -10.80 18.85
CA LEU A 434 17.72 -9.55 18.20
C LEU A 434 18.18 -8.37 19.05
N TYR A 435 17.73 -8.28 20.31
CA TYR A 435 18.08 -7.15 21.18
C TYR A 435 19.57 -7.09 21.52
N ALA A 436 20.25 -8.23 21.67
CA ALA A 436 21.70 -8.23 21.86
C ALA A 436 22.44 -7.69 20.62
N ARG A 437 21.97 -8.01 19.41
CA ARG A 437 22.53 -7.47 18.16
C ARG A 437 22.24 -5.98 18.00
N LEU A 438 21.02 -5.52 18.32
CA LEU A 438 20.66 -4.11 18.28
C LEU A 438 21.54 -3.27 19.24
N ARG A 439 21.87 -3.82 20.41
CA ARG A 439 22.78 -3.23 21.39
C ARG A 439 24.26 -3.32 21.02
N GLY A 440 24.61 -3.95 19.89
CA GLY A 440 25.99 -4.06 19.42
C GLY A 440 26.82 -5.17 20.07
N VAL A 441 26.22 -6.13 20.77
CA VAL A 441 26.95 -7.26 21.37
C VAL A 441 27.58 -8.13 20.26
N PRO A 442 28.89 -8.43 20.32
CA PRO A 442 29.56 -9.28 19.33
C PRO A 442 28.90 -10.66 19.21
N ALA A 443 28.82 -11.20 17.99
CA ALA A 443 28.12 -12.46 17.72
C ALA A 443 28.64 -13.66 18.54
N GLU A 444 29.93 -13.65 18.87
CA GLU A 444 30.59 -14.68 19.67
C GLU A 444 30.15 -14.66 21.15
N GLU A 445 29.91 -13.46 21.70
CA GLU A 445 29.48 -13.27 23.09
C GLU A 445 27.98 -13.54 23.28
N ILE A 446 27.18 -13.33 22.24
CA ILE A 446 25.73 -13.63 22.29
C ILE A 446 25.48 -15.11 22.60
N LYS A 447 26.35 -16.03 22.14
CA LYS A 447 26.24 -17.45 22.50
C LYS A 447 26.45 -17.67 24.00
N ARG A 448 27.33 -16.90 24.65
CA ARG A 448 27.56 -16.95 26.10
C ARG A 448 26.39 -16.36 26.88
N VAL A 449 25.83 -15.24 26.44
CA VAL A 449 24.63 -14.63 27.05
C VAL A 449 23.40 -15.54 26.95
N LYS A 450 23.26 -16.30 25.85
CA LYS A 450 22.17 -17.29 25.68
C LYS A 450 22.27 -18.50 26.61
N HIS A 451 23.47 -18.87 27.09
CA HIS A 451 23.71 -20.06 27.92
C HIS A 451 24.09 -19.75 29.37
N GLY A 452 24.51 -18.51 29.65
CA GLY A 452 24.91 -18.06 30.98
C GLY A 452 23.73 -17.58 31.80
N ARG A 453 23.55 -18.15 33.00
CA ARG A 453 22.87 -17.43 34.10
C ARG A 453 23.61 -16.09 34.28
N GLY A 454 22.87 -14.98 34.16
CA GLY A 454 23.26 -13.60 34.49
C GLY A 454 24.76 -13.33 34.65
N ALA A 455 25.45 -13.02 33.55
CA ALA A 455 26.80 -12.48 33.62
C ALA A 455 26.74 -10.94 33.55
N HIS A 456 26.77 -10.31 34.72
CA HIS A 456 27.32 -8.99 35.07
C HIS A 456 27.13 -7.74 34.18
N SER A 457 26.23 -7.72 33.20
CA SER A 457 25.77 -6.49 32.55
C SER A 457 24.28 -6.28 32.81
N GLY A 458 23.94 -5.68 33.95
CA GLY A 458 22.75 -4.83 34.14
C GLY A 458 21.39 -5.24 33.57
N VAL A 459 21.09 -6.52 33.37
CA VAL A 459 19.71 -6.97 33.11
C VAL A 459 19.06 -7.21 34.46
N CYS A 460 18.55 -6.15 35.07
CA CYS A 460 17.56 -6.29 36.13
C CYS A 460 16.32 -6.95 35.50
N LYS A 461 16.05 -8.20 35.88
CA LYS A 461 14.69 -8.76 35.78
C LYS A 461 13.83 -8.12 36.89
N PRO A 462 12.51 -7.95 36.65
CA PRO A 462 11.59 -7.45 37.66
C PRO A 462 11.53 -8.32 38.92
#